data_AF-A0A7D5QXI2-F1
#
_entry.id   AF-A0A7D5QXI2-F1
#
_cell.length_a   1.000
_cell.length_b   1.000
_cell.length_c   1.000
_cell.angle_alpha   90.00
_cell.angle_beta   90.00
_cell.angle_gamma   90.00
#
_symmetry.space_group_name_H-M   'P 1'
#
loop_
_entity.id
_entity.type
_entity.pdbx_description
1 polymer ?
#
loop_
_entity_poly.entity_id
_entity_poly.type
_entity_poly.pdbx_seq_one_letter_code
_entity_poly.pdbx_strand_id
1 'polypeptide(L)'
;MPAKGPVSITWQTIFCFIPIMDIVASYRIKKMRWYLLIFTIFGAISMLIQSIVYPLDETSIYNERIYSEINGVDWNYAILGSNPDLGILNIIIHHAIAYVIAVYLIRRWSKRWNQNFSQSL
;
A
#
# COMPACT_ATOMS: atom_id res chain seq x y z
N MET A 1 14.54 14.03 -9.17
CA MET A 1 15.71 13.41 -9.85
C MET A 1 16.33 12.37 -8.91
N PRO A 2 17.05 11.35 -9.42
CA PRO A 2 17.86 10.47 -8.57
C PRO A 2 18.78 11.28 -7.67
N ALA A 3 19.03 10.80 -6.44
CA ALA A 3 19.97 11.46 -5.55
C ALA A 3 21.36 11.48 -6.20
N LYS A 4 22.10 12.58 -6.05
CA LYS A 4 23.48 12.69 -6.57
C LYS A 4 24.54 12.18 -5.57
N GLY A 5 24.09 11.70 -4.40
CA GLY A 5 24.94 11.25 -3.30
C GLY A 5 24.19 10.34 -2.32
N PRO A 6 24.77 10.04 -1.15
CA PRO A 6 24.12 9.22 -0.14
C PRO A 6 22.83 9.87 0.36
N VAL A 7 21.87 9.02 0.74
CA VAL A 7 20.57 9.42 1.29
C VAL A 7 20.50 9.08 2.77
N SER A 8 19.83 9.91 3.57
CA SER A 8 19.57 9.59 4.97
C SER A 8 18.51 8.48 5.06
N ILE A 9 18.88 7.36 5.69
CA ILE A 9 17.99 6.20 5.88
C ILE A 9 16.79 6.57 6.75
N THR A 10 17.00 7.41 7.78
CA THR A 10 15.94 7.87 8.68
C THR A 10 14.89 8.68 7.94
N TRP A 11 15.31 9.66 7.12
CA TRP A 11 14.39 10.46 6.32
C TRP A 11 13.64 9.62 5.28
N GLN A 12 14.33 8.70 4.61
CA GLN A 12 13.71 7.77 3.67
C GLN A 12 12.65 6.90 4.36
N THR A 13 12.88 6.51 5.62
CA THR A 13 11.91 5.74 6.42
C THR A 13 10.68 6.58 6.77
N ILE A 14 10.86 7.84 7.20
CA ILE A 14 9.75 8.76 7.51
C ILE A 14 8.89 8.99 6.26
N PHE A 15 9.54 9.15 5.10
CA PHE A 15 8.85 9.38 3.84
C PHE A 15 7.96 8.21 3.41
N CYS A 16 8.23 6.97 3.84
CA CYS A 16 7.39 5.81 3.56
C CYS A 16 5.96 5.96 4.12
N PHE A 17 5.77 6.77 5.16
CA PHE A 17 4.46 6.98 5.79
C PHE A 17 3.65 8.12 5.16
N ILE A 18 4.23 8.83 4.20
CA ILE A 18 3.58 9.95 3.51
C ILE A 18 3.45 9.56 2.03
N PRO A 19 2.23 9.34 1.49
CA PRO A 19 2.02 8.70 0.19
C PRO A 19 2.83 9.30 -0.97
N ILE A 20 2.87 10.63 -1.05
CA ILE A 20 3.61 11.34 -2.11
C ILE A 20 5.12 11.23 -1.88
N MET A 21 5.56 11.33 -0.63
CA MET A 21 6.99 11.29 -0.29
C MET A 21 7.57 9.89 -0.43
N ASP A 22 6.76 8.85 -0.29
CA ASP A 22 7.15 7.46 -0.48
C ASP A 22 7.54 7.16 -1.95
N ILE A 23 6.77 7.71 -2.89
CA ILE A 23 7.13 7.69 -4.32
C ILE A 23 8.43 8.46 -4.55
N VAL A 24 8.58 9.63 -3.94
CA VAL A 24 9.82 10.43 -4.04
C VAL A 24 11.02 9.65 -3.46
N ALA A 25 10.84 9.00 -2.31
CA ALA A 25 11.83 8.18 -1.63
C ALA A 25 12.37 7.07 -2.53
N SER A 26 11.46 6.30 -3.13
CA SER A 26 11.80 5.21 -4.06
C SER A 26 12.42 5.73 -5.38
N TYR A 27 12.00 6.91 -5.86
CA TYR A 27 12.57 7.54 -7.06
C TYR A 27 14.01 8.01 -6.84
N ARG A 28 14.33 8.57 -5.65
CA ARG A 28 15.68 9.05 -5.31
C ARG A 28 16.75 7.96 -5.40
N ILE A 29 16.38 6.70 -5.18
CA ILE A 29 17.30 5.55 -5.20
C ILE A 29 17.12 4.65 -6.44
N LYS A 30 16.44 5.13 -7.48
CA LYS A 30 16.15 4.39 -8.74
C LYS A 30 15.43 3.05 -8.53
N LYS A 31 14.59 2.93 -7.49
CA LYS A 31 13.79 1.72 -7.20
C LYS A 31 12.30 1.89 -7.38
N MET A 32 11.84 3.06 -7.81
CA MET A 32 10.42 3.36 -8.06
C MET A 32 9.68 2.27 -8.86
N ARG A 33 10.26 1.75 -9.95
CA ARG A 33 9.61 0.68 -10.75
C ARG A 33 9.37 -0.60 -9.96
N TRP A 34 10.37 -1.02 -9.17
CA TRP A 34 10.25 -2.20 -8.31
C TRP A 34 9.31 -1.96 -7.14
N TYR A 35 9.32 -0.75 -6.59
CA TYR A 35 8.42 -0.36 -5.53
C TYR A 35 6.96 -0.41 -5.98
N LEU A 36 6.64 0.22 -7.11
CA LEU A 36 5.31 0.20 -7.71
C LEU A 36 4.87 -1.24 -8.03
N LEU A 37 5.76 -2.05 -8.63
CA LEU A 37 5.44 -3.45 -8.93
C LEU A 37 5.07 -4.25 -7.67
N ILE A 38 5.85 -4.11 -6.59
CA ILE A 38 5.58 -4.78 -5.31
C ILE A 38 4.25 -4.31 -4.72
N PHE A 39 3.98 -3.01 -4.75
CA PHE A 39 2.73 -2.45 -4.25
C PHE A 39 1.52 -2.94 -5.05
N THR A 40 1.63 -2.99 -6.38
CA THR A 40 0.58 -3.53 -7.26
C THR A 40 0.33 -5.01 -6.99
N ILE A 41 1.39 -5.82 -6.86
CA ILE A 41 1.27 -7.25 -6.54
C ILE A 41 0.62 -7.44 -5.17
N PHE A 42 1.06 -6.67 -4.16
CA PHE A 42 0.48 -6.73 -2.82
C PHE A 42 -1.01 -6.36 -2.84
N GLY A 43 -1.39 -5.31 -3.55
CA GLY A 43 -2.79 -4.91 -3.73
C GLY A 43 -3.63 -5.99 -4.42
N ALA A 44 -3.12 -6.59 -5.50
CA ALA A 44 -3.81 -7.68 -6.20
C ALA A 44 -4.00 -8.92 -5.32
N ILE A 45 -2.97 -9.32 -4.56
CA ILE A 45 -3.07 -10.44 -3.59
C ILE A 45 -4.10 -10.10 -2.50
N SER A 46 -4.09 -8.88 -1.99
CA SER A 46 -5.02 -8.44 -0.95
C SER A 46 -6.47 -8.49 -1.44
N MET A 47 -6.74 -8.03 -2.67
CA MET A 47 -8.07 -8.14 -3.28
C MET A 47 -8.48 -9.59 -3.48
N LEU A 48 -7.57 -10.47 -3.90
CA LEU A 48 -7.85 -11.89 -4.06
C LEU A 48 -8.18 -12.56 -2.71
N ILE A 49 -7.42 -12.27 -1.65
CA ILE A 49 -7.72 -12.76 -0.30
C ILE A 49 -9.10 -12.27 0.15
N GLN A 50 -9.41 -10.99 -0.04
CA GLN A 50 -10.72 -10.44 0.30
C GLN A 50 -11.85 -11.16 -0.46
N SER A 51 -11.68 -11.45 -1.75
CA SER A 51 -12.69 -12.18 -2.53
C SER A 51 -12.93 -13.61 -2.07
N ILE A 52 -11.94 -14.24 -1.41
CA ILE A 52 -12.07 -15.60 -0.84
C ILE A 52 -12.71 -15.55 0.55
N VAL A 53 -12.28 -14.60 1.39
CA VAL A 53 -12.76 -14.44 2.78
C VAL A 53 -14.19 -13.90 2.81
N TYR A 54 -14.49 -12.97 1.90
CA TYR A 54 -15.80 -12.40 1.67
C TYR A 54 -16.24 -12.76 0.26
N PRO A 55 -16.70 -14.01 0.04
CA PRO A 55 -17.23 -14.39 -1.25
C PRO A 55 -18.31 -13.39 -1.63
N LEU A 56 -18.16 -12.79 -2.81
CA LEU A 56 -19.18 -11.94 -3.39
C LEU A 56 -20.42 -12.83 -3.53
N ASP A 57 -21.43 -12.64 -2.67
CA ASP A 57 -22.75 -13.22 -2.92
C ASP A 57 -23.12 -12.84 -4.36
N GLU A 58 -23.56 -13.80 -5.18
CA GLU A 58 -23.80 -13.62 -6.62
C GLU A 58 -24.80 -12.49 -6.95
N THR A 59 -25.49 -11.95 -5.93
CA THR A 59 -26.42 -10.82 -6.00
C THR A 59 -25.82 -9.45 -5.64
N SER A 60 -24.51 -9.37 -5.35
CA SER A 60 -23.93 -8.28 -4.54
C SER A 60 -23.56 -6.97 -5.25
N ILE A 61 -23.42 -6.90 -6.58
CA ILE A 61 -23.03 -5.62 -7.22
C ILE A 61 -24.24 -4.69 -7.41
N TYR A 62 -25.46 -5.23 -7.36
CA TYR A 62 -26.75 -4.53 -7.42
C TYR A 62 -27.69 -4.93 -6.28
N ASN A 63 -27.13 -5.18 -5.09
CA ASN A 63 -27.94 -5.46 -3.92
C ASN A 63 -28.72 -4.19 -3.53
N GLU A 64 -30.03 -4.29 -3.28
CA GLU A 64 -30.86 -3.18 -2.76
C GLU A 64 -30.29 -2.56 -1.48
N ARG A 65 -29.39 -3.27 -0.78
CA ARG A 65 -28.63 -2.76 0.37
C ARG A 65 -27.52 -1.77 0.01
N ILE A 66 -26.89 -1.89 -1.16
CA ILE A 66 -25.84 -0.96 -1.61
C ILE A 66 -26.47 0.22 -2.33
N TYR A 67 -27.49 -0.05 -3.15
CA TYR A 67 -28.23 0.98 -3.88
C TYR A 67 -29.68 0.94 -3.45
N SER A 68 -30.14 1.97 -2.77
CA SER A 68 -31.58 2.20 -2.60
C SER A 68 -31.99 3.47 -3.34
N GLU A 69 -33.12 3.42 -4.04
CA GLU A 69 -33.66 4.60 -4.76
C GLU A 69 -33.96 5.77 -3.81
N ILE A 70 -34.15 5.48 -2.51
CA ILE A 70 -34.56 6.43 -1.48
C ILE A 70 -33.35 7.09 -0.80
N ASN A 71 -32.30 6.32 -0.50
CA ASN A 71 -31.15 6.75 0.32
C ASN A 71 -29.84 6.88 -0.48
N GLY A 72 -29.82 6.49 -1.76
CA GLY A 72 -28.61 6.49 -2.56
C GLY A 72 -27.67 5.33 -2.22
N VAL A 73 -26.35 5.55 -2.37
CA VAL A 73 -25.32 4.52 -2.17
C VAL A 73 -24.93 4.41 -0.70
N ASP A 74 -25.10 3.22 -0.11
CA ASP A 74 -24.51 2.91 1.20
C ASP A 74 -23.02 2.57 1.04
N TRP A 75 -22.19 3.60 1.10
CA TRP A 75 -20.73 3.47 1.00
C TRP A 75 -20.11 2.65 2.12
N ASN A 76 -20.71 2.62 3.32
CA ASN A 76 -20.16 1.85 4.43
C ASN A 76 -20.32 0.36 4.15
N TYR A 77 -21.50 -0.06 3.71
CA TYR A 77 -21.72 -1.44 3.30
C TYR A 77 -20.93 -1.80 2.03
N ALA A 78 -20.84 -0.88 1.05
CA ALA A 78 -20.08 -1.12 -0.18
C ALA A 78 -18.57 -1.34 0.07
N ILE A 79 -18.00 -0.64 1.05
CA ILE A 79 -16.56 -0.69 1.35
C ILE A 79 -16.23 -1.75 2.41
N LEU A 80 -17.07 -1.90 3.43
CA LEU A 80 -16.79 -2.72 4.62
C LEU A 80 -17.63 -4.01 4.69
N GLY A 81 -18.61 -4.16 3.81
CA GLY A 81 -19.51 -5.32 3.76
C GLY A 81 -20.51 -5.36 4.90
N SER A 82 -21.07 -6.56 5.14
CA SER A 82 -22.08 -6.82 6.18
C SER A 82 -21.53 -6.79 7.60
N ASN A 83 -20.21 -6.89 7.78
CA ASN A 83 -19.53 -6.83 9.06
C ASN A 83 -18.49 -5.69 9.05
N PRO A 84 -18.90 -4.45 9.39
CA PRO A 84 -18.03 -3.29 9.28
C PRO A 84 -16.82 -3.36 10.22
N ASP A 85 -16.97 -3.95 11.40
CA ASP A 85 -15.88 -4.10 12.36
C ASP A 85 -14.76 -4.99 11.82
N LEU A 86 -15.14 -6.12 11.21
CA LEU A 86 -14.18 -7.03 10.58
C LEU A 86 -13.54 -6.39 9.33
N GLY A 87 -14.31 -5.61 8.57
CA GLY A 87 -13.82 -4.81 7.44
C GLY A 87 -12.76 -3.79 7.86
N ILE A 88 -13.04 -3.01 8.91
CA ILE A 88 -12.10 -2.03 9.47
C ILE A 88 -10.83 -2.71 9.97
N LEU A 89 -10.96 -3.80 10.75
CA LEU A 89 -9.82 -4.56 11.25
C LEU A 89 -8.94 -5.07 10.11
N ASN A 90 -9.56 -5.59 9.05
CA ASN A 90 -8.85 -6.10 7.88
C ASN A 90 -8.05 -5.00 7.16
N ILE A 91 -8.64 -3.81 6.99
CA ILE A 91 -7.95 -2.65 6.40
C ILE A 91 -6.73 -2.26 7.23
N ILE A 92 -6.87 -2.18 8.55
CA ILE A 92 -5.79 -1.80 9.47
C ILE A 92 -4.64 -2.82 9.37
N ILE A 93 -4.94 -4.12 9.44
CA ILE A 93 -3.93 -5.18 9.37
C ILE A 93 -3.20 -5.14 8.03
N HIS A 94 -3.93 -5.01 6.92
CA HIS A 94 -3.32 -4.93 5.59
C HIS A 94 -2.39 -3.73 5.45
N HIS A 95 -2.81 -2.55 5.90
CA HIS A 95 -1.97 -1.36 5.86
C HIS A 95 -0.73 -1.50 6.74
N ALA A 96 -0.87 -2.07 7.94
CA ALA A 96 0.26 -2.31 8.83
C ALA A 96 1.31 -3.23 8.18
N ILE A 97 0.87 -4.33 7.55
CA ILE A 97 1.77 -5.25 6.83
C ILE A 97 2.43 -4.54 5.65
N ALA A 98 1.67 -3.78 4.85
CA ALA A 98 2.20 -3.04 3.72
C ALA A 98 3.29 -2.05 4.14
N TYR A 99 3.07 -1.29 5.23
CA TYR A 99 4.05 -0.34 5.75
C TYR A 99 5.31 -1.02 6.26
N VAL A 100 5.19 -2.16 6.96
CA VAL A 100 6.36 -2.93 7.41
C VAL A 100 7.21 -3.38 6.23
N ILE A 101 6.58 -3.89 5.16
CA ILE A 101 7.27 -4.29 3.93
C ILE A 101 7.92 -3.08 3.25
N ALA A 102 7.19 -1.97 3.09
CA ALA A 102 7.67 -0.74 2.49
C ALA A 102 8.91 -0.19 3.20
N VAL A 103 8.83 -0.05 4.53
CA VAL A 103 9.94 0.41 5.38
C VAL A 103 11.14 -0.50 5.25
N TYR A 104 10.95 -1.82 5.28
CA TYR A 104 12.04 -2.78 5.11
C TYR A 104 12.74 -2.60 3.75
N LEU A 105 11.97 -2.52 2.66
CA LEU A 105 12.51 -2.37 1.31
C LEU A 105 13.25 -1.05 1.12
N ILE A 106 12.65 0.07 1.52
CA ILE A 106 13.26 1.40 1.41
C ILE A 106 14.54 1.48 2.24
N ARG A 107 14.56 0.95 3.46
CA ARG A 107 15.78 0.92 4.28
C ARG A 107 16.86 0.06 3.64
N ARG A 108 16.52 -1.14 3.13
CA ARG A 108 17.46 -2.04 2.46
C ARG A 108 18.03 -1.41 1.19
N TRP A 109 17.18 -0.81 0.37
CA TRP A 109 17.61 -0.16 -0.87
C TRP A 109 18.41 1.11 -0.63
N SER A 110 18.05 1.91 0.37
CA SER A 110 18.82 3.10 0.77
C SER A 110 20.21 2.73 1.26
N LYS A 111 20.36 1.66 2.06
CA LYS A 111 21.67 1.13 2.46
C LYS A 111 22.51 0.75 1.25
N ARG A 112 21.95 -0.03 0.32
CA ARG A 112 22.63 -0.44 -0.92
C ARG A 112 23.00 0.75 -1.81
N TRP A 113 22.14 1.75 -1.88
CA TRP A 113 22.42 2.99 -2.60
C TRP A 113 23.63 3.72 -2.02
N ASN A 114 23.67 3.88 -0.69
CA ASN A 114 24.76 4.56 -0.01
C ASN A 114 26.09 3.81 -0.13
N GLN A 115 26.07 2.47 -0.18
CA GLN A 115 27.26 1.65 -0.36
C GLN A 115 28.05 2.01 -1.64
N ASN A 116 27.35 2.42 -2.70
CA ASN A 116 27.98 2.83 -3.97
C ASN A 116 28.83 4.10 -3.85
N PHE A 117 28.67 4.89 -2.78
CA PHE A 117 29.41 6.13 -2.54
C PHE A 117 30.49 5.97 -1.47
N SER A 118 30.38 4.95 -0.62
CA SER A 118 31.41 4.64 0.39
C SER A 118 32.56 3.79 -0.15
N GLN A 119 32.39 3.17 -1.33
CA GLN A 119 33.47 2.42 -2.01
C GLN A 119 34.27 3.28 -3.00
N SER A 120 33.89 4.55 -3.19
CA SER A 120 34.50 5.49 -4.14
C SER A 120 35.35 6.59 -3.47
N LEU A 121 35.69 6.40 -2.19
CA LEU A 121 36.57 7.22 -1.36
C LEU A 121 37.72 6.35 -0.87
#